data_AF-A0A7I9W5G7-F1
#
_entry.id   AF-A0A7I9W5G7-F1
#
_cell.length_a   1.000
_cell.length_b   1.000
_cell.length_c   1.000
_cell.angle_alpha   90.00
_cell.angle_beta   90.00
_cell.angle_gamma   90.00
#
_symmetry.space_group_name_H-M   'P 1'
#
loop_
_entity.id
_entity.type
_entity.pdbx_description
1 polymer ?
#
loop_
_entity_poly.entity_id
_entity_poly.type
_entity_poly.pdbx_seq_one_letter_code
_entity_poly.pdbx_strand_id
1 'polypeptide(L)'
;MQGRSDDQRELLDAESVAGHLLKSDSVFRFLATHRGELFPEEMFADLFPSRRGRPSVPAEVMASVITLQALHGLSDNETVDAVTFDLRWKAACGLPITA
;
A
#
# COMPACT_ATOMS: atom_id res chain seq x y z
N MET A 1 11.31 -11.09 9.33
CA MET A 1 10.12 -10.81 10.15
C MET A 1 9.11 -10.07 9.28
N GLN A 2 7.82 -10.42 9.34
CA GLN A 2 6.75 -9.73 8.60
C GLN A 2 6.59 -8.29 9.12
N GLY A 3 6.56 -7.33 8.20
CA GLY A 3 6.18 -5.95 8.49
C GLY A 3 4.69 -5.83 8.75
N ARG A 4 4.30 -4.89 9.62
CA ARG A 4 2.91 -4.58 9.96
C ARG A 4 2.63 -3.11 9.70
N SER A 5 1.44 -2.81 9.21
CA SER A 5 0.96 -1.44 9.16
C SER A 5 0.55 -1.03 10.57
N ASP A 6 1.05 0.12 11.03
CA ASP A 6 0.65 0.63 12.35
C ASP A 6 -0.79 1.15 12.27
N ASP A 7 -1.61 0.84 13.27
CA ASP A 7 -3.01 1.34 13.33
C ASP A 7 -3.05 2.89 13.47
N GLN A 8 -1.97 3.48 13.97
CA GLN A 8 -1.79 4.93 14.01
C GLN A 8 -1.27 5.43 12.66
N ARG A 9 -2.19 5.96 11.84
CA ARG A 9 -1.85 6.67 10.62
C ARG A 9 -0.90 7.83 10.93
N GLU A 10 0.21 7.92 10.20
CA GLU A 10 1.14 9.05 10.32
C GLU A 10 0.43 10.38 10.05
N LEU A 11 0.92 11.47 10.66
CA LEU A 11 0.31 12.80 10.59
C LEU A 11 0.19 13.34 9.14
N LEU A 12 0.97 12.80 8.20
CA LEU A 12 0.96 13.10 6.76
C LEU A 12 0.59 11.89 5.89
N ASP A 13 -0.28 11.01 6.40
CA ASP A 13 -0.89 9.93 5.61
C ASP A 13 -1.60 10.48 4.35
N ALA A 14 -1.31 9.89 3.18
CA ALA A 14 -1.83 10.40 1.91
C ALA A 14 -3.35 10.23 1.80
N GLU A 15 -3.91 9.17 2.38
CA GLU A 15 -5.36 8.95 2.42
C GLU A 15 -6.06 10.01 3.28
N SER A 16 -5.51 10.33 4.46
CA SER A 16 -6.02 11.41 5.33
C SER A 16 -6.01 12.79 4.64
N VAL A 17 -4.91 13.15 3.98
CA VAL A 17 -4.74 14.49 3.38
C VAL A 17 -5.48 14.64 2.05
N ALA A 18 -5.40 13.63 1.18
CA ALA A 18 -5.84 13.73 -0.21
C ALA A 18 -6.92 12.69 -0.59
N GLY A 19 -7.33 11.79 0.31
CA GLY A 19 -8.29 10.72 0.01
C GLY A 19 -9.66 11.22 -0.45
N HIS A 20 -10.07 12.41 -0.02
CA HIS A 20 -11.31 13.05 -0.48
C HIS A 20 -11.27 13.48 -1.95
N LEU A 21 -10.08 13.60 -2.55
CA LEU A 21 -9.89 13.91 -3.96
C LEU A 21 -9.94 12.65 -4.84
N LEU A 22 -9.89 11.45 -4.25
CA LEU A 22 -9.99 10.21 -4.99
C LEU A 22 -11.40 10.05 -5.55
N LYS A 23 -11.49 9.74 -6.85
CA LYS A 23 -12.75 9.42 -7.50
C LYS A 23 -13.38 8.20 -6.81
N SER A 24 -14.64 8.30 -6.43
CA SER A 24 -15.32 7.32 -5.57
C SER A 24 -15.41 5.92 -6.17
N ASP A 25 -15.48 5.81 -7.50
CA ASP A 25 -15.54 4.55 -8.26
C ASP A 25 -14.17 4.09 -8.79
N SER A 26 -13.07 4.68 -8.31
CA SER A 26 -11.72 4.29 -8.73
C SER A 26 -11.15 3.14 -7.90
N VAL A 27 -10.28 2.35 -8.54
CA VAL A 27 -9.50 1.30 -7.84
C VAL A 27 -8.67 1.87 -6.69
N PHE A 28 -8.19 3.10 -6.81
CA PHE A 28 -7.42 3.77 -5.76
C PHE A 28 -8.26 3.98 -4.49
N ARG A 29 -9.49 4.48 -4.64
CA ARG A 29 -10.41 4.64 -3.50
C ARG A 29 -10.79 3.31 -2.88
N PHE A 30 -11.01 2.30 -3.73
CA PHE A 30 -11.34 0.95 -3.29
C PHE A 30 -10.21 0.34 -2.43
N LEU A 31 -8.97 0.35 -2.92
CA LEU A 31 -7.81 -0.15 -2.18
C LEU A 31 -7.52 0.67 -0.91
N ALA A 32 -7.60 2.01 -0.98
CA ALA A 32 -7.45 2.86 0.20
C ALA A 32 -8.42 2.46 1.32
N THR A 33 -9.64 2.02 0.97
CA THR A 33 -10.65 1.64 1.96
C THR A 33 -10.51 0.18 2.42
N HIS A 34 -10.16 -0.75 1.52
CA HIS A 34 -10.31 -2.19 1.76
C HIS A 34 -9.00 -3.01 1.72
N ARG A 35 -7.82 -2.39 1.51
CA ARG A 35 -6.54 -3.12 1.37
C ARG A 35 -6.26 -4.13 2.49
N GLY A 36 -6.52 -3.79 3.75
CA GLY A 36 -6.27 -4.68 4.89
C GLY A 36 -7.23 -5.86 4.96
N GLU A 37 -8.45 -5.72 4.43
CA GLU A 37 -9.40 -6.82 4.28
C GLU A 37 -9.05 -7.72 3.08
N LEU A 38 -8.54 -7.13 1.99
CA LEU A 38 -8.16 -7.84 0.77
C LEU A 38 -6.85 -8.61 0.93
N PHE A 39 -5.91 -8.06 1.70
CA PHE A 39 -4.55 -8.59 1.88
C PHE A 39 -4.25 -8.77 3.38
N PRO A 40 -5.02 -9.60 4.10
CA PRO A 40 -4.81 -9.83 5.53
C PRO A 40 -3.42 -10.42 5.78
N GLU A 41 -2.82 -10.06 6.92
CA GLU A 41 -1.44 -10.45 7.23
C GLU A 41 -1.22 -11.96 7.21
N GLU A 42 -2.23 -12.74 7.62
CA GLU A 42 -2.18 -14.20 7.69
C GLU A 42 -2.00 -14.84 6.31
N MET A 43 -2.42 -14.16 5.24
CA MET A 43 -2.25 -14.62 3.85
C MET A 43 -0.77 -14.76 3.47
N PHE A 44 0.12 -14.01 4.13
CA PHE A 44 1.55 -13.93 3.80
C PHE A 44 2.45 -14.53 4.89
N ALA A 45 1.87 -15.08 5.96
CA ALA A 45 2.63 -15.51 7.13
C ALA A 45 3.67 -16.61 6.82
N ASP A 46 3.39 -17.45 5.82
CA ASP A 46 4.27 -18.50 5.33
C ASP A 46 5.54 -17.95 4.65
N LEU A 47 5.49 -16.75 4.07
CA LEU A 47 6.65 -16.06 3.50
C LEU A 47 7.64 -15.56 4.56
N PHE A 48 7.21 -15.47 5.83
CA PHE A 48 8.00 -14.95 6.93
C PHE A 48 8.16 -15.97 8.07
N PRO A 49 8.85 -17.12 7.84
CA PRO A 49 8.96 -18.20 8.81
C PRO A 49 9.75 -17.81 10.08
N SER A 50 10.54 -16.73 10.01
CA SER A 50 11.32 -16.21 11.13
C SER A 50 10.71 -14.94 11.71
N ARG A 51 10.53 -14.95 13.03
CA ARG A 51 10.21 -13.76 13.84
C ARG A 51 11.45 -12.94 14.21
N ARG A 52 12.63 -13.25 13.69
CA ARG A 52 13.86 -12.48 13.93
C ARG A 52 14.26 -11.68 12.70
N GLY A 53 15.00 -10.60 12.93
CA GLY A 53 15.50 -9.70 11.88
C GLY A 53 14.67 -8.43 11.71
N ARG A 54 15.12 -7.55 10.81
CA ARG A 54 14.42 -6.31 10.45
C ARG A 54 13.04 -6.65 9.85
N PRO A 55 11.96 -5.97 10.26
CA PRO A 55 10.67 -6.10 9.60
C PRO A 55 10.76 -5.70 8.12
N SER A 56 10.05 -6.42 7.25
CA SER A 56 9.85 -6.00 5.87
C SER A 56 8.95 -4.76 5.80
N VAL A 57 8.77 -4.22 4.59
CA VAL A 57 7.57 -3.42 4.28
C VAL A 57 6.33 -4.30 4.54
N PRO A 58 5.22 -3.77 5.06
CA PRO A 58 4.01 -4.55 5.27
C PRO A 58 3.54 -5.22 3.98
N ALA A 59 3.11 -6.48 4.07
CA ALA A 59 2.77 -7.27 2.89
C ALA A 59 1.58 -6.67 2.12
N GLU A 60 0.60 -6.10 2.81
CA GLU A 60 -0.56 -5.42 2.20
C GLU A 60 -0.16 -4.23 1.31
N VAL A 61 0.90 -3.50 1.67
CA VAL A 61 1.42 -2.37 0.88
C VAL A 61 1.95 -2.91 -0.44
N MET A 62 2.83 -3.92 -0.37
CA MET A 62 3.41 -4.53 -1.58
C MET A 62 2.37 -5.22 -2.45
N ALA A 63 1.40 -5.90 -1.84
CA ALA A 63 0.29 -6.52 -2.57
C ALA A 63 -0.55 -5.48 -3.31
N SER A 64 -0.81 -4.33 -2.69
CA SER A 64 -1.51 -3.20 -3.34
C SER A 64 -0.70 -2.62 -4.50
N VAL A 65 0.61 -2.42 -4.33
CA VAL A 65 1.51 -1.96 -5.39
C VAL A 65 1.51 -2.92 -6.59
N ILE A 66 1.72 -4.22 -6.35
CA ILE A 66 1.75 -5.23 -7.41
C ILE A 66 0.40 -5.34 -8.13
N THR A 67 -0.70 -5.23 -7.38
CA THR A 67 -2.06 -5.23 -7.96
C THR A 67 -2.25 -4.04 -8.90
N LEU A 68 -1.89 -2.83 -8.47
CA LEU A 68 -1.99 -1.63 -9.29
C LEU A 68 -1.05 -1.69 -10.49
N GLN A 69 0.18 -2.17 -10.30
CA GLN A 69 1.13 -2.38 -11.39
C GLN A 69 0.54 -3.27 -12.48
N ALA A 70 -0.02 -4.42 -12.10
CA ALA A 70 -0.63 -5.36 -13.02
C ALA A 70 -1.86 -4.76 -13.74
N LEU A 71 -2.73 -4.05 -13.01
CA LEU A 71 -3.93 -3.42 -13.58
C LEU A 71 -3.60 -2.29 -14.57
N HIS A 72 -2.51 -1.56 -14.33
CA HIS A 72 -2.07 -0.45 -15.17
C HIS A 72 -1.08 -0.87 -16.26
N GLY A 73 -0.60 -2.13 -16.24
CA GLY A 73 0.37 -2.63 -17.22
C GLY A 73 1.73 -1.94 -17.15
N LEU A 74 2.14 -1.49 -15.96
CA LEU A 74 3.37 -0.73 -15.77
C LEU A 74 4.58 -1.65 -15.58
N SER A 75 5.74 -1.19 -16.05
CA SER A 75 7.03 -1.76 -15.66
C SER A 75 7.36 -1.45 -14.20
N ASP A 76 8.36 -2.15 -13.65
CA ASP A 76 8.83 -1.90 -12.28
C ASP A 76 9.29 -0.45 -12.09
N ASN A 77 10.02 0.12 -13.05
CA ASN A 77 10.49 1.50 -12.98
C ASN A 77 9.33 2.51 -12.99
N GLU A 78 8.35 2.32 -13.88
CA GLU A 78 7.16 3.18 -13.91
C GLU A 78 6.32 3.05 -12.64
N THR A 79 6.28 1.86 -12.05
CA THR A 79 5.60 1.59 -10.79
C THR A 79 6.30 2.31 -9.63
N VAL A 80 7.64 2.30 -9.59
CA VAL A 80 8.41 3.07 -8.62
C VAL A 80 8.10 4.56 -8.73
N ASP A 81 8.09 5.11 -9.94
CA ASP A 81 7.74 6.53 -10.15
C ASP A 81 6.31 6.82 -9.70
N ALA A 82 5.35 5.94 -10.02
CA ALA A 82 3.96 6.11 -9.61
C ALA A 82 3.79 6.07 -8.09
N VAL A 83 4.39 5.10 -7.40
CA VAL A 83 4.35 5.00 -5.93
C VAL A 83 5.05 6.19 -5.26
N THR A 84 6.12 6.71 -5.87
CA THR A 84 6.90 7.83 -5.32
C THR A 84 6.18 9.16 -5.48
N PHE A 85 5.57 9.43 -6.64
CA PHE A 85 5.11 10.77 -7.00
C PHE A 85 3.59 10.92 -7.15
N ASP A 86 2.83 9.83 -7.29
CA ASP A 86 1.37 9.89 -7.42
C ASP A 86 0.67 9.68 -6.06
N LEU A 87 0.02 10.73 -5.56
CA LEU A 87 -0.75 10.69 -4.32
C LEU A 87 -1.88 9.65 -4.34
N ARG A 88 -2.42 9.30 -5.51
CA ARG A 88 -3.44 8.25 -5.63
C ARG A 88 -2.86 6.88 -5.29
N TRP A 89 -1.65 6.61 -5.76
CA TRP A 89 -0.93 5.37 -5.46
C TRP A 89 -0.55 5.30 -3.99
N LYS A 90 -0.02 6.40 -3.43
CA LYS A 90 0.30 6.48 -1.99
C LYS A 90 -0.93 6.23 -1.12
N ALA A 91 -2.05 6.88 -1.41
CA ALA A 91 -3.30 6.67 -0.67
C ALA A 91 -3.82 5.24 -0.81
N ALA A 92 -3.79 4.66 -2.01
CA ALA A 92 -4.24 3.28 -2.24
C ALA A 92 -3.36 2.25 -1.52
N CYS A 93 -2.05 2.52 -1.40
CA CYS A 93 -1.10 1.62 -0.76
C CYS A 93 -0.88 1.90 0.73
N GLY A 94 -1.57 2.89 1.32
CA GLY A 94 -1.42 3.25 2.73
C GLY A 94 -0.06 3.90 3.07
N LEU A 95 0.52 4.63 2.12
CA LEU A 95 1.81 5.31 2.29
C LEU A 95 1.63 6.78 2.65
N PRO A 96 2.51 7.35 3.49
CA PRO A 96 2.52 8.78 3.75
C PRO A 96 3.01 9.57 2.52
N ILE A 97 2.70 10.86 2.51
CA ILE A 97 3.16 11.79 1.47
C ILE A 97 4.69 11.77 1.37
N THR A 98 5.38 11.61 2.50
CA THR A 98 6.84 11.66 2.62
C THR A 98 7.57 10.35 2.30
N ALA A 99 6.85 9.25 2.04
CA ALA A 99 7.46 7.97 1.68
C ALA A 99 8.20 7.99 0.34
#